data_AF-A0A838DV01-F1
#
_entry.id   AF-A0A838DV01-F1
#
_cell.length_a   1.000
_cell.length_b   1.000
_cell.length_c   1.000
_cell.angle_alpha   90.00
_cell.angle_beta   90.00
_cell.angle_gamma   90.00
#
_symmetry.space_group_name_H-M   'P 1'
#
loop_
_entity.id
_entity.type
_entity.pdbx_description
1 polymer ?
#
loop_
_entity_poly.entity_id
_entity_poly.type
_entity_poly.pdbx_seq_one_letter_code
_entity_poly.pdbx_strand_id
1 'polypeptide(L)'
;MLIKCPECGYQVSDQTVFKACPRCGYAYLDSHVRSEQRGAFLPGFLVSSLAAFLCYGASIYNRQPSMLVVVVGFAIVALFCLIAFIRG
;
A
#
# COMPACT_ATOMS: atom_id res chain seq x y z
N MET A 1 9.06 6.19 33.64
CA MET A 1 7.65 5.71 33.66
C MET A 1 7.69 4.18 33.63
N LEU A 2 6.78 3.49 34.32
CA LEU A 2 6.70 2.02 34.26
C LEU A 2 5.41 1.65 33.52
N ILE A 3 5.53 0.85 32.46
CA ILE A 3 4.40 0.35 31.69
C ILE A 3 4.10 -1.07 32.16
N LYS A 4 2.82 -1.38 32.36
CA LYS A 4 2.37 -2.73 32.69
C LYS A 4 2.04 -3.48 31.40
N CYS A 5 2.60 -4.68 31.24
CA CYS A 5 2.27 -5.58 30.14
C CYS A 5 0.79 -6.00 30.20
N PRO A 6 0.00 -5.86 29.12
CA PRO A 6 -1.42 -6.23 29.12
C PRO A 6 -1.64 -7.75 29.24
N GLU A 7 -0.71 -8.56 28.73
CA GLU A 7 -0.85 -10.03 28.73
C GLU A 7 -0.51 -10.66 30.07
N CYS A 8 0.66 -10.32 30.63
CA CYS A 8 1.18 -11.00 31.83
C CYS A 8 1.18 -10.13 33.08
N GLY A 9 0.80 -8.86 32.96
CA GLY A 9 0.81 -7.91 34.07
C GLY A 9 2.20 -7.52 34.59
N TYR A 10 3.28 -7.94 33.93
CA TYR A 10 4.65 -7.61 34.31
C TYR A 10 4.96 -6.14 34.06
N GLN A 11 5.71 -5.50 34.96
CA GLN A 11 6.04 -4.09 34.86
C GLN A 11 7.38 -3.93 34.14
N VAL A 12 7.35 -3.26 33.00
CA VAL A 12 8.55 -2.92 32.21
C VAL A 12 8.85 -1.44 32.36
N SER A 13 10.13 -1.08 32.40
CA SER A 13 10.53 0.32 32.39
C SER A 13 10.35 0.90 30.99
N ASP A 14 9.64 2.02 30.88
CA ASP A 14 9.44 2.76 29.63
C ASP A 14 10.76 3.25 29.00
N GLN A 15 11.80 3.42 29.83
CA GLN A 15 13.13 3.83 29.38
C GLN A 15 13.91 2.71 28.67
N THR A 16 13.49 1.46 28.86
CA THR A 16 14.14 0.33 28.19
C THR A 16 13.44 0.06 26.87
N VAL A 17 14.17 0.21 25.77
CA VAL A 17 13.75 0.00 24.36
C VAL A 17 13.47 -1.49 24.09
N PHE A 18 12.68 -2.13 24.93
CA PHE A 18 12.26 -3.51 24.74
C PHE A 18 11.08 -3.53 23.77
N LYS A 19 11.37 -3.93 22.53
CA LYS A 19 10.36 -4.22 21.51
C LYS A 19 9.37 -5.31 21.94
N ALA A 20 9.70 -6.10 22.96
CA ALA A 20 8.84 -7.15 23.49
C ALA A 20 9.04 -7.35 25.00
N CYS A 21 7.99 -7.78 25.69
CA CYS A 21 8.01 -8.09 27.10
C CYS A 21 8.94 -9.29 27.36
N PRO A 22 9.95 -9.16 28.25
CA PRO A 22 10.91 -10.25 28.52
C PRO A 22 10.29 -11.46 29.21
N ARG A 23 9.08 -11.33 29.78
CA ARG A 23 8.43 -12.40 30.55
C ARG A 23 7.53 -13.29 29.70
N CYS A 24 6.77 -12.70 28.77
CA CYS A 24 5.81 -13.43 27.94
C CYS A 24 6.06 -13.31 26.43
N GLY A 25 6.98 -12.44 26.01
CA GLY A 25 7.26 -12.19 24.59
C GLY A 25 6.27 -11.25 23.91
N TYR A 26 5.33 -10.63 24.63
CA TYR A 26 4.37 -9.68 24.05
C TYR A 26 5.09 -8.50 23.39
N ALA A 27 4.96 -8.37 22.07
CA ALA A 27 5.61 -7.32 21.31
C ALA A 27 4.92 -5.96 21.57
N TYR A 28 5.67 -5.02 22.14
CA TYR A 28 5.29 -3.62 22.14
C TYR A 28 5.62 -3.10 20.75
N LEU A 29 4.61 -3.11 19.86
CA LEU A 29 4.72 -2.41 18.58
C LEU A 29 4.93 -0.94 18.90
N ASP A 30 6.18 -0.53 18.82
CA ASP A 30 6.61 0.85 18.97
C ASP A 30 5.81 1.68 17.96
N SER A 31 4.77 2.36 18.44
CA SER A 31 3.96 3.24 17.60
C SER A 31 4.71 4.51 17.17
N HIS A 32 6.04 4.54 17.34
CA HIS A 32 6.93 5.61 16.94
C HIS A 32 7.99 5.19 15.90
N VAL A 33 7.71 4.20 15.04
CA VAL A 33 8.34 4.14 13.72
C VAL A 33 7.30 3.92 12.62
N ARG A 34 6.97 5.06 12.00
CA ARG A 34 6.68 5.25 10.57
C ARG A 34 5.74 4.20 9.98
N SER A 35 4.48 4.62 9.83
CA SER A 35 3.76 4.34 8.59
C SER A 35 4.72 4.53 7.41
N GLU A 36 5.34 3.45 6.98
CA GLU A 36 5.68 3.20 5.59
C GLU A 36 4.44 3.61 4.77
N GLN A 37 4.33 4.75 4.08
CA GLN A 37 5.31 5.61 3.41
C GLN A 37 6.50 4.86 2.83
N ARG A 38 6.20 3.73 2.17
CA ARG A 38 6.88 3.23 0.97
C ARG A 38 6.27 1.93 0.41
N GLY A 39 4.95 1.77 0.46
CA GLY A 39 4.25 1.26 -0.72
C GLY A 39 3.91 2.48 -1.55
N ALA A 40 4.37 2.58 -2.79
CA ALA A 40 4.11 3.74 -3.64
C ALA A 40 2.61 4.07 -3.61
N PHE A 41 2.22 5.14 -2.92
CA PHE A 41 0.96 5.84 -3.14
C PHE A 41 1.11 6.55 -4.49
N LEU A 42 1.23 5.74 -5.55
CA LEU A 42 0.50 6.09 -6.75
C LEU A 42 -0.94 6.30 -6.26
N PRO A 43 -1.57 7.47 -6.50
CA PRO A 43 -2.95 7.71 -6.11
C PRO A 43 -3.76 6.46 -6.42
N GLY A 44 -4.63 5.98 -5.53
CA GLY A 44 -5.34 4.69 -5.71
C GLY A 44 -6.01 4.52 -7.09
N PHE A 45 -6.26 5.63 -7.78
CA PHE A 45 -6.54 5.73 -9.21
C PHE A 45 -5.55 5.01 -10.13
N LEU A 46 -4.24 5.26 -10.02
CA LEU A 46 -3.21 4.67 -10.86
C LEU A 46 -3.05 3.15 -10.62
N VAL A 47 -3.22 2.68 -9.38
CA VAL A 47 -3.19 1.24 -9.06
C VAL A 47 -4.41 0.53 -9.67
N SER A 48 -5.59 1.13 -9.55
CA SER A 48 -6.83 0.59 -10.14
C SER A 48 -6.78 0.61 -11.67
N SER A 49 -6.24 1.68 -12.26
CA SER A 49 -6.07 1.80 -13.73
C SER A 49 -5.07 0.79 -14.27
N LEU A 50 -3.93 0.58 -13.59
CA LEU A 50 -2.92 -0.41 -14.01
C LEU A 50 -3.48 -1.83 -13.89
N ALA A 51 -4.20 -2.14 -12.81
CA ALA A 51 -4.85 -3.43 -12.61
C ALA A 51 -5.94 -3.69 -13.67
N ALA A 52 -6.79 -2.70 -13.98
CA ALA A 52 -7.78 -2.79 -15.03
C ALA A 52 -7.13 -3.02 -16.40
N PHE A 53 -6.02 -2.33 -16.70
CA PHE A 53 -5.27 -2.52 -17.93
C PHE A 53 -4.67 -3.92 -18.07
N LEU A 54 -4.09 -4.46 -17.01
CA LEU A 54 -3.51 -5.81 -17.00
C LEU A 54 -4.60 -6.89 -17.13
N CYS A 55 -5.72 -6.74 -16.43
CA CYS A 55 -6.87 -7.65 -16.55
C CYS A 55 -7.52 -7.59 -17.94
N TYR A 56 -7.63 -6.39 -18.51
CA TYR A 56 -8.15 -6.20 -19.85
C TYR A 56 -7.20 -6.76 -20.92
N GLY A 57 -5.90 -6.49 -20.80
CA GLY A 57 -4.85 -7.04 -21.67
C GLY A 57 -4.78 -8.57 -21.64
N ALA A 58 -4.93 -9.20 -20.46
CA ALA A 58 -4.96 -10.65 -20.32
C ALA A 58 -6.16 -11.30 -21.03
N SER A 59 -7.32 -10.62 -21.07
CA SER A 59 -8.53 -11.09 -21.76
C SER A 59 -8.41 -11.00 -23.29
N ILE A 60 -7.54 -10.12 -23.79
CA ILE A 60 -7.33 -9.83 -25.21
C ILE A 60 -6.30 -10.78 -25.84
N TYR A 61 -5.41 -11.39 -25.05
CA TYR A 61 -4.35 -12.26 -25.57
C TYR A 61 -4.89 -13.50 -26.32
N ASN A 62 -6.10 -13.96 -25.98
CA ASN A 62 -6.67 -15.18 -26.56
C ASN A 62 -7.59 -14.95 -27.77
N ARG A 63 -7.82 -13.70 -28.20
CA ARG A 63 -8.70 -13.39 -29.34
C ARG A 63 -8.15 -12.19 -30.09
N GLN A 64 -7.65 -12.42 -31.31
CA GLN A 64 -7.10 -11.44 -32.27
C GLN A 64 -7.47 -9.98 -31.92
N PRO A 65 -6.61 -9.25 -31.19
CA PRO A 65 -6.93 -7.89 -30.79
C PRO A 65 -7.11 -7.02 -32.02
N SER A 66 -8.30 -6.43 -32.18
CA SER A 66 -8.47 -5.28 -33.03
C SER A 66 -7.59 -4.15 -32.49
N MET A 67 -6.61 -3.70 -33.29
CA MET A 67 -5.68 -2.59 -32.98
C MET A 67 -6.36 -1.36 -32.35
N LEU A 68 -7.61 -1.10 -32.73
CA LEU A 68 -8.45 -0.04 -32.20
C LEU A 68 -8.60 -0.09 -30.68
N VAL A 69 -8.75 -1.29 -30.10
CA VAL A 69 -8.96 -1.47 -28.65
C VAL A 69 -7.71 -1.05 -27.86
N VAL A 70 -6.52 -1.38 -28.37
CA VAL A 70 -5.25 -0.99 -27.76
C VAL A 70 -5.08 0.52 -27.81
N VAL A 71 -5.30 1.13 -28.98
CA VAL A 71 -5.16 2.58 -29.17
C VAL A 71 -6.13 3.37 -28.29
N VAL A 72 -7.39 2.95 -28.21
CA VAL A 72 -8.40 3.60 -27.36
C VAL A 72 -8.04 3.48 -25.89
N GLY A 73 -7.55 2.31 -25.44
CA GLY A 73 -7.08 2.13 -24.08
C GLY A 73 -5.97 3.13 -23.71
N PHE A 74 -4.91 3.21 -24.53
CA PHE A 74 -3.78 4.10 -24.25
C PHE A 74 -4.20 5.58 -24.22
N ALA A 75 -5.09 5.98 -25.13
CA ALA A 75 -5.62 7.35 -25.17
C ALA A 75 -6.38 7.73 -23.88
N ILE A 76 -7.19 6.81 -23.35
CA ILE A 76 -7.93 7.04 -22.10
C ILE A 76 -6.97 7.22 -20.93
N VAL A 77 -5.95 6.37 -20.78
CA VAL A 77 -4.96 6.50 -19.69
C VAL A 77 -4.18 7.80 -19.81
N ALA A 78 -3.73 8.16 -21.02
CA ALA A 78 -3.04 9.42 -21.25
C ALA A 78 -3.90 10.63 -20.87
N LEU A 79 -5.20 10.61 -21.21
CA LEU A 79 -6.14 11.67 -20.83
C LEU A 79 -6.33 11.76 -19.32
N PHE A 80 -6.49 10.63 -18.62
CA PHE A 80 -6.59 10.61 -17.16
C PHE A 80 -5.34 11.16 -16.47
N CYS A 81 -4.14 10.80 -16.96
CA CYS A 81 -2.88 11.35 -16.46
C CYS A 81 -2.81 12.88 -16.66
N LEU A 82 -3.24 13.37 -17.82
CA LEU A 82 -3.20 14.81 -18.13
C LEU A 82 -4.18 15.60 -17.25
N ILE A 83 -5.39 15.08 -17.02
CA ILE A 83 -6.38 15.71 -16.12
C ILE A 83 -5.86 15.73 -14.67
N ALA A 84 -5.25 14.64 -14.21
CA ALA A 84 -4.67 14.57 -12.87
C ALA A 84 -3.53 15.58 -12.69
N PHE A 85 -2.70 15.79 -13.71
CA PHE A 85 -1.62 16.76 -13.69
C PHE A 85 -2.11 18.21 -13.61
N ILE A 86 -3.22 18.55 -14.26
CA ILE A 86 -3.78 19.92 -14.23
C ILE A 86 -4.44 20.24 -12.88
N ARG A 87 -4.94 19.23 -12.16
CA ARG A 87 -5.66 19.41 -10.88
C ARG A 87 -4.78 19.26 -9.64
N GLY A 88 -3.51 18.89 -9.81
CA GLY A 88 -2.53 18.68 -8.74
C GLY A 88 -1.59 19.84 -8.51
#